data_AF-A0A9D8CZM5-F1
#
_entry.id   AF-A0A9D8CZM5-F1
#
_cell.length_a   1.000
_cell.length_b   1.000
_cell.length_c   1.000
_cell.angle_alpha   90.00
_cell.angle_beta   90.00
_cell.angle_gamma   90.00
#
_symmetry.space_group_name_H-M   'P 1'
#
loop_
_entity.id
_entity.type
_entity.pdbx_description
1 polymer ?
#
loop_
_entity_poly.entity_id
_entity_poly.type
_entity_poly.pdbx_seq_one_letter_code
_entity_poly.pdbx_strand_id
1 'polypeptide(L)'
;MPMASPEAMTAAHVTAHSAATSDQLALIGRHIDRLVTVEARISPTSRNVIVHLYDAACAVQGGGPLSMLAARQILRHLGPGRTVFLTTGAGDPRHLPAGETDGPPGVAALALAIHTATGATPLLFTEAPFCANLAATVLAAGLGIREPQHALTTGYTTAVLPLAHDASAEKQAAHYLDTYKPAMVISIEKLGPNPQGIAHTSTGTPTAGDRGRAECLFDEAARRGIPSL
;
A
#
# COMPACT_ATOMS: atom_id res chain seq x y z
N MET A 1 64.09 -2.50 17.58
CA MET A 1 62.73 -1.98 17.41
C MET A 1 61.91 -3.04 16.70
N PRO A 2 60.87 -3.63 17.31
CA PRO A 2 60.01 -4.55 16.57
C PRO A 2 59.03 -3.73 15.72
N MET A 3 58.97 -4.03 14.42
CA MET A 3 57.94 -3.50 13.52
C MET A 3 56.61 -4.18 13.84
N ALA A 4 55.56 -3.38 14.04
CA ALA A 4 54.19 -3.88 14.16
C ALA A 4 53.79 -4.63 12.87
N SER A 5 53.10 -5.77 13.01
CA SER A 5 52.67 -6.60 11.89
C SER A 5 51.54 -5.92 11.08
N PRO A 6 51.43 -6.21 9.76
CA PRO A 6 50.47 -5.56 8.85
C PRO A 6 48.99 -5.81 9.21
N GLU A 7 48.70 -6.81 10.05
CA GLU A 7 47.34 -7.21 10.41
C GLU A 7 46.66 -6.24 11.39
N ALA A 8 47.43 -5.41 12.09
CA ALA A 8 46.88 -4.42 13.02
C ALA A 8 46.30 -3.18 12.32
N MET A 9 46.59 -2.96 11.03
CA MET A 9 46.10 -1.79 10.27
C MET A 9 44.78 -2.04 9.53
N THR A 10 44.35 -3.29 9.35
CA THR A 10 43.17 -3.62 8.55
C THR A 10 41.88 -3.76 9.38
N ALA A 11 41.97 -3.75 10.72
CA ALA A 11 40.83 -3.95 11.61
C ALA A 11 40.09 -2.65 12.02
N ALA A 12 40.57 -1.47 11.62
CA ALA A 12 40.06 -0.19 12.11
C ALA A 12 38.99 0.49 11.23
N HIS A 13 38.57 -0.12 10.11
CA HIS A 13 37.64 0.50 9.16
C HIS A 13 36.30 -0.23 8.98
N VAL A 14 35.83 -0.96 9.98
CA VAL A 14 34.40 -1.28 10.08
C VAL A 14 33.74 -0.17 10.92
N THR A 15 33.51 0.98 10.29
CA THR A 15 32.69 2.04 10.87
C THR A 15 31.29 1.50 11.14
N ALA A 16 30.96 1.33 12.42
CA ALA A 16 29.59 1.21 12.88
C ALA A 16 28.79 2.37 12.28
N HIS A 17 27.94 2.08 11.30
CA HIS A 17 27.00 3.07 10.81
C HIS A 17 26.06 3.39 11.97
N SER A 18 26.20 4.58 12.55
CA SER A 18 25.23 5.07 13.53
C SER A 18 23.85 5.09 12.88
N ALA A 19 22.85 4.51 13.53
CA ALA A 19 21.47 4.58 13.06
C ALA A 19 21.08 6.03 12.77
N ALA A 20 20.38 6.28 11.67
CA ALA A 20 19.95 7.63 11.30
C ALA A 20 19.11 8.25 12.42
N THR A 21 19.37 9.51 12.73
CA THR A 21 18.60 10.27 13.72
C THR A 21 17.17 10.52 13.23
N SER A 22 16.25 10.79 14.16
CA SER A 22 14.85 11.14 13.82
C SER A 22 14.77 12.33 12.85
N ASP A 23 15.66 13.32 13.00
CA ASP A 23 15.70 14.50 12.14
C ASP A 23 16.20 14.18 10.73
N GLN A 24 17.21 13.31 10.62
CA GLN A 24 17.68 12.83 9.30
C GLN A 24 16.60 12.04 8.57
N LEU A 25 15.86 11.16 9.26
CA LEU A 25 14.74 10.42 8.67
C LEU A 25 13.60 11.36 8.25
N ALA A 26 13.32 12.41 9.04
CA ALA A 26 12.33 13.42 8.67
C ALA A 26 12.76 14.20 7.41
N LEU A 27 14.03 14.56 7.29
CA LEU A 27 14.54 15.24 6.09
C LEU A 27 14.42 14.36 4.84
N ILE A 28 14.85 13.10 4.92
CA ILE A 28 14.72 12.13 3.83
C ILE A 28 13.24 11.96 3.44
N GLY A 29 12.36 11.79 4.43
CA GLY A 29 10.93 11.69 4.21
C GLY A 29 10.34 12.87 3.45
N ARG A 30 10.76 14.11 3.78
CA ARG A 30 10.31 15.31 3.04
C ARG A 30 10.76 15.30 1.59
N HIS A 31 11.96 14.80 1.31
CA HIS A 31 12.44 14.67 -0.07
C HIS A 31 11.67 13.61 -0.85
N ILE A 32 11.35 12.47 -0.22
CA ILE A 32 10.49 11.44 -0.82
C ILE A 32 9.11 12.01 -1.12
N ASP A 33 8.47 12.62 -0.12
CA ASP A 33 7.15 13.23 -0.27
C ASP A 33 7.12 14.26 -1.41
N ARG A 34 8.13 15.13 -1.48
CA ARG A 34 8.27 16.10 -2.57
C ARG A 34 8.36 15.42 -3.94
N LEU A 35 9.08 14.29 -4.06
CA LEU A 35 9.19 13.57 -5.32
C LEU A 35 7.86 12.93 -5.75
N VAL A 36 7.11 12.38 -4.81
CA VAL A 36 5.83 11.70 -5.10
C VAL A 36 4.64 12.66 -5.22
N THR A 37 4.82 13.94 -4.90
CA THR A 37 3.79 14.99 -5.01
C THR A 37 4.03 15.95 -6.17
N VAL A 38 5.02 15.68 -7.03
CA VAL A 38 5.25 16.48 -8.24
C VAL A 38 4.09 16.30 -9.22
N GLU A 39 3.42 17.40 -9.57
CA GLU A 39 2.40 17.41 -10.61
C GLU A 39 3.03 17.50 -12.01
N ALA A 40 3.74 16.44 -12.42
CA ALA A 40 4.47 16.35 -13.71
C ALA A 40 3.57 15.92 -14.89
N ARG A 41 2.29 16.31 -14.89
CA ARG A 41 1.29 15.87 -15.88
C ARG A 41 1.15 16.91 -16.99
N ILE A 42 1.33 16.51 -18.24
CA ILE A 42 0.99 17.33 -19.41
C ILE A 42 -0.50 17.12 -19.70
N SER A 43 -1.37 17.80 -18.96
CA SER A 43 -2.82 17.65 -19.06
C SER A 43 -3.54 19.00 -18.90
N PRO A 44 -4.62 19.26 -19.67
CA PRO A 44 -5.48 20.42 -19.43
C PRO A 44 -6.20 20.37 -18.08
N THR A 45 -6.21 19.21 -17.41
CA THR A 45 -6.76 19.03 -16.06
C THR A 45 -5.73 19.19 -14.94
N SER A 46 -4.47 19.52 -15.25
CA SER A 46 -3.47 19.89 -14.26
C SER A 46 -3.85 21.24 -13.62
N ARG A 47 -4.00 21.25 -12.29
CA ARG A 47 -4.59 22.37 -11.53
C ARG A 47 -3.68 22.89 -10.41
N ASN A 48 -2.45 22.37 -10.31
CA ASN A 48 -1.54 22.66 -9.19
C ASN A 48 -2.21 22.37 -7.83
N VAL A 49 -2.92 21.25 -7.73
CA VAL A 49 -3.73 20.91 -6.54
C VAL A 49 -3.01 19.94 -5.62
N ILE A 50 -2.12 19.11 -6.15
CA ILE A 50 -1.48 18.01 -5.40
C ILE A 50 -0.66 18.56 -4.22
N VAL A 51 0.14 19.60 -4.45
CA VAL A 51 0.97 20.19 -3.39
C VAL A 51 0.13 20.79 -2.26
N HIS A 52 -1.01 21.42 -2.57
CA HIS A 52 -1.90 21.99 -1.57
C HIS A 52 -2.62 20.92 -0.75
N LEU A 53 -3.03 19.81 -1.39
CA LEU A 53 -3.59 18.66 -0.68
C LEU A 53 -2.55 18.00 0.22
N TYR A 54 -1.31 17.88 -0.25
CA TYR A 54 -0.19 17.37 0.54
C TYR A 54 0.08 18.25 1.77
N ASP A 55 0.19 19.57 1.61
CA ASP A 55 0.44 20.50 2.70
C ASP A 55 -0.67 20.44 3.76
N ALA A 56 -1.93 20.40 3.31
CA ALA A 56 -3.08 20.25 4.20
C ALA A 56 -3.04 18.92 4.96
N ALA A 57 -2.72 17.82 4.28
CA ALA A 57 -2.58 16.50 4.90
C ALA A 57 -1.42 16.48 5.91
N CYS A 58 -0.28 17.09 5.60
CA CYS A 58 0.82 17.26 6.55
C CYS A 58 0.39 18.05 7.79
N ALA A 59 -0.31 19.16 7.62
CA ALA A 59 -0.74 20.02 8.72
C ALA A 59 -1.64 19.27 9.73
N VAL A 60 -2.60 18.49 9.24
CA VAL A 60 -3.51 17.71 10.12
C VAL A 60 -2.84 16.47 10.73
N GLN A 61 -1.72 16.02 10.17
CA GLN A 61 -0.95 14.85 10.64
C GLN A 61 0.30 15.23 11.47
N GLY A 62 0.34 16.46 12.01
CA GLY A 62 1.42 16.91 12.91
C GLY A 62 2.66 17.46 12.22
N GLY A 63 2.58 17.81 10.92
CA GLY A 63 3.59 18.59 10.19
C GLY A 63 4.82 17.81 9.70
N GLY A 64 4.91 16.52 10.00
CA GLY A 64 5.96 15.63 9.52
C GLY A 64 5.70 15.09 8.10
N PRO A 65 6.70 14.45 7.46
CA PRO A 65 6.51 13.78 6.18
C PRO A 65 5.57 12.58 6.31
N LEU A 66 4.60 12.50 5.40
CA LEU A 66 3.53 11.50 5.38
C LEU A 66 4.08 10.11 5.06
N SER A 67 5.07 9.99 4.17
CA SER A 67 5.73 8.71 3.88
C SER A 67 6.35 8.07 5.13
N MET A 68 7.04 8.86 5.96
CA MET A 68 7.63 8.36 7.20
C MET A 68 6.57 8.07 8.26
N LEU A 69 5.48 8.85 8.29
CA LEU A 69 4.35 8.54 9.16
C LEU A 69 3.73 7.18 8.81
N ALA A 70 3.45 6.94 7.53
CA ALA A 70 2.93 5.67 7.03
C ALA A 70 3.91 4.51 7.33
N ALA A 71 5.20 4.68 7.03
CA ALA A 71 6.22 3.66 7.32
C ALA A 71 6.29 3.30 8.81
N ARG A 72 6.22 4.29 9.72
CA ARG A 72 6.16 4.03 11.17
C ARG A 72 4.91 3.26 11.58
N GLN A 73 3.75 3.55 10.99
CA GLN A 73 2.52 2.83 11.29
C GLN A 73 2.59 1.38 10.81
N ILE A 74 3.14 1.15 9.61
CA ILE A 74 3.39 -0.19 9.07
C ILE A 74 4.31 -0.99 10.00
N LEU A 75 5.49 -0.45 10.33
CA LEU A 75 6.48 -1.11 11.20
C LEU A 75 5.97 -1.37 12.63
N ARG A 76 5.01 -0.57 13.11
CA ARG A 76 4.42 -0.74 14.44
C ARG A 76 3.42 -1.91 14.49
N HIS A 77 2.67 -2.16 13.42
CA HIS A 77 1.55 -3.09 13.44
C HIS A 77 1.82 -4.42 12.72
N LEU A 78 2.80 -4.43 11.81
CA LEU A 78 3.14 -5.56 10.98
C LEU A 78 4.43 -6.24 11.45
N GLY A 79 4.52 -7.55 11.21
CA GLY A 79 5.61 -8.42 11.63
C GLY A 79 5.43 -9.83 11.06
N PRO A 80 6.36 -10.76 11.33
CA PRO A 80 6.23 -12.15 10.87
C PRO A 80 4.93 -12.80 11.36
N GLY A 81 4.24 -13.53 10.49
CA GLY A 81 2.97 -14.18 10.79
C GLY A 81 1.76 -13.23 10.89
N ARG A 82 1.94 -11.92 10.65
CA ARG A 82 0.85 -10.95 10.52
C ARG A 82 0.45 -10.83 9.05
N THR A 83 -0.84 -10.61 8.81
CA THR A 83 -1.39 -10.34 7.48
C THR A 83 -1.65 -8.85 7.30
N VAL A 84 -1.42 -8.31 6.10
CA VAL A 84 -1.88 -6.96 5.71
C VAL A 84 -2.80 -7.07 4.50
N PHE A 85 -3.92 -6.36 4.53
CA PHE A 85 -4.78 -6.24 3.36
C PHE A 85 -4.39 -5.01 2.57
N LEU A 86 -4.20 -5.18 1.25
CA LEU A 86 -3.88 -4.09 0.35
C LEU A 86 -4.93 -4.05 -0.76
N THR A 87 -5.55 -2.90 -0.98
CA THR A 87 -6.62 -2.74 -1.98
C THR A 87 -6.18 -1.80 -3.08
N THR A 88 -6.54 -2.11 -4.32
CA THR A 88 -6.30 -1.24 -5.48
C THR A 88 -7.33 -1.50 -6.57
N GLY A 89 -7.35 -0.65 -7.58
CA GLY A 89 -8.12 -0.84 -8.80
C GLY A 89 -9.13 0.27 -8.99
N ALA A 90 -9.04 0.89 -10.16
CA ALA A 90 -9.98 1.87 -10.68
C ALA A 90 -10.24 1.56 -12.16
N GLY A 91 -11.33 2.11 -12.69
CA GLY A 91 -11.73 1.96 -14.08
C GLY A 91 -13.07 1.26 -14.26
N ASP A 92 -13.60 1.38 -15.47
CA ASP A 92 -14.83 0.74 -15.90
C ASP A 92 -14.48 -0.48 -16.77
N PRO A 93 -14.82 -1.72 -16.38
CA PRO A 93 -14.48 -2.91 -17.14
C PRO A 93 -14.97 -2.90 -18.60
N ARG A 94 -15.96 -2.07 -18.95
CA ARG A 94 -16.44 -1.89 -20.34
C ARG A 94 -15.41 -1.21 -21.24
N HIS A 95 -14.57 -0.35 -20.67
CA HIS A 95 -13.55 0.42 -21.39
C HIS A 95 -12.14 -0.02 -21.04
N LEU A 96 -11.95 -0.48 -19.81
CA LEU A 96 -10.70 -0.90 -19.20
C LEU A 96 -10.91 -2.30 -18.57
N PRO A 97 -11.01 -3.36 -19.39
CA PRO A 97 -11.35 -4.70 -18.90
C PRO A 97 -10.36 -5.27 -17.88
N ALA A 98 -9.14 -4.74 -17.85
CA ALA A 98 -8.08 -5.09 -16.90
C ALA A 98 -7.82 -4.02 -15.82
N GLY A 99 -8.65 -2.97 -15.78
CA GLY A 99 -8.50 -1.82 -14.89
C GLY A 99 -7.49 -0.80 -15.41
N GLU A 100 -7.40 0.33 -14.70
CA GLU A 100 -6.37 1.35 -14.91
C GLU A 100 -4.99 0.87 -14.46
N THR A 101 -3.95 1.54 -14.97
CA THR A 101 -2.56 1.24 -14.61
C THR A 101 -2.10 1.95 -13.35
N ASP A 102 -2.81 3.00 -12.91
CA ASP A 102 -2.52 3.66 -11.63
C ASP A 102 -3.09 2.81 -10.49
N GLY A 103 -2.28 2.61 -9.44
CA GLY A 103 -2.57 1.67 -8.36
C GLY A 103 -1.76 0.37 -8.41
N PRO A 104 -1.98 -0.55 -9.39
CA PRO A 104 -1.37 -1.88 -9.39
C PRO A 104 0.16 -1.92 -9.21
N PRO A 105 0.98 -1.09 -9.90
CA PRO A 105 2.41 -1.08 -9.69
C PRO A 105 2.80 -0.57 -8.29
N GLY A 106 2.08 0.43 -7.78
CA GLY A 106 2.31 1.00 -6.46
C GLY A 106 2.00 0.01 -5.34
N VAL A 107 0.87 -0.70 -5.43
CA VAL A 107 0.53 -1.73 -4.43
C VAL A 107 1.47 -2.93 -4.51
N ALA A 108 1.93 -3.32 -5.70
CA ALA A 108 2.87 -4.42 -5.87
C ALA A 108 4.24 -4.09 -5.23
N ALA A 109 4.75 -2.89 -5.48
CA ALA A 109 5.98 -2.40 -4.87
C ALA A 109 5.85 -2.30 -3.34
N LEU A 110 4.73 -1.76 -2.84
CA LEU A 110 4.47 -1.65 -1.41
C LEU A 110 4.32 -3.03 -0.74
N ALA A 111 3.64 -3.98 -1.39
CA ALA A 111 3.47 -5.34 -0.89
C ALA A 111 4.84 -6.03 -0.70
N LEU A 112 5.72 -5.92 -1.70
CA LEU A 112 7.08 -6.45 -1.60
C LEU A 112 7.84 -5.77 -0.47
N ALA A 113 7.82 -4.43 -0.41
CA ALA A 113 8.53 -3.67 0.60
C ALA A 113 8.07 -4.01 2.03
N ILE A 114 6.75 -4.15 2.25
CA ILE A 114 6.20 -4.58 3.54
C ILE A 114 6.70 -5.99 3.89
N HIS A 115 6.59 -6.94 2.96
CA HIS A 115 7.04 -8.29 3.23
C HIS A 115 8.53 -8.35 3.56
N THR A 116 9.37 -7.66 2.78
CA THR A 116 10.81 -7.60 3.00
C THR A 116 11.17 -6.92 4.32
N ALA A 117 10.49 -5.84 4.69
CA ALA A 117 10.81 -5.08 5.89
C ALA A 117 10.28 -5.71 7.18
N THR A 118 9.12 -6.36 7.14
CA THR A 118 8.42 -6.82 8.35
C THR A 118 8.18 -8.32 8.40
N GLY A 119 8.31 -9.05 7.29
CA GLY A 119 7.91 -10.45 7.18
C GLY A 119 6.39 -10.69 7.21
N ALA A 120 5.58 -9.63 7.15
CA ALA A 120 4.13 -9.78 7.07
C ALA A 120 3.71 -10.27 5.69
N THR A 121 2.61 -11.03 5.62
CA THR A 121 2.08 -11.52 4.34
C THR A 121 1.05 -10.52 3.80
N PRO A 122 1.29 -9.91 2.63
CA PRO A 122 0.26 -9.14 1.95
C PRO A 122 -0.79 -10.07 1.36
N LEU A 123 -2.06 -9.67 1.43
CA LEU A 123 -3.15 -10.19 0.61
C LEU A 123 -3.75 -9.01 -0.14
N LEU A 124 -3.88 -9.15 -1.46
CA LEU A 124 -4.30 -8.06 -2.33
C LEU A 124 -5.75 -8.24 -2.75
N PHE A 125 -6.49 -7.13 -2.84
CA PHE A 125 -7.90 -7.11 -3.17
C PHE A 125 -8.20 -6.12 -4.28
N THR A 126 -8.95 -6.57 -5.28
CA THR A 126 -9.36 -5.76 -6.43
C THR A 126 -10.65 -6.32 -7.04
N GLU A 127 -11.20 -5.69 -8.06
CA GLU A 127 -12.35 -6.22 -8.79
C GLU A 127 -12.03 -7.55 -9.47
N ALA A 128 -13.03 -8.44 -9.57
CA ALA A 128 -12.84 -9.75 -10.20
C ALA A 128 -12.23 -9.67 -11.63
N PRO A 129 -12.63 -8.75 -12.52
CA PRO A 129 -11.98 -8.60 -13.84
C PRO A 129 -10.51 -8.16 -13.77
N PHE A 130 -10.10 -7.47 -12.70
CA PHE A 130 -8.75 -6.90 -12.57
C PHE A 130 -7.77 -7.84 -11.87
N CYS A 131 -8.26 -8.91 -11.22
CA CYS A 131 -7.45 -9.87 -10.49
C CYS A 131 -6.28 -10.44 -11.30
N ALA A 132 -6.50 -10.79 -12.57
CA ALA A 132 -5.45 -11.34 -13.43
C ALA A 132 -4.34 -10.33 -13.72
N ASN A 133 -4.70 -9.07 -13.98
CA ASN A 133 -3.75 -7.99 -14.22
C ASN A 133 -2.94 -7.67 -12.95
N LEU A 134 -3.60 -7.60 -11.80
CA LEU A 134 -2.94 -7.38 -10.53
C LEU A 134 -1.99 -8.54 -10.18
N ALA A 135 -2.42 -9.79 -10.38
CA ALA A 135 -1.57 -10.97 -10.17
C ALA A 135 -0.31 -10.93 -11.05
N ALA A 136 -0.45 -10.58 -12.34
CA ALA A 136 0.70 -10.43 -13.24
C ALA A 136 1.65 -9.32 -12.79
N THR A 137 1.11 -8.17 -12.37
CA THR A 137 1.90 -7.02 -11.87
C THR A 137 2.70 -7.39 -10.63
N VAL A 138 2.08 -8.10 -9.70
CA VAL A 138 2.73 -8.50 -8.44
C VAL A 138 3.76 -9.60 -8.63
N LEU A 139 3.49 -10.55 -9.54
CA LEU A 139 4.47 -11.53 -9.95
C LEU A 139 5.72 -10.87 -10.55
N ALA A 140 5.52 -9.87 -11.42
CA ALA A 140 6.62 -9.10 -12.01
C ALA A 140 7.41 -8.28 -10.96
N ALA A 141 6.75 -7.83 -9.89
CA ALA A 141 7.41 -7.17 -8.77
C ALA A 141 8.23 -8.13 -7.88
N GLY A 142 8.03 -9.45 -7.98
CA GLY A 142 8.82 -10.45 -7.27
C GLY A 142 8.12 -11.17 -6.11
N LEU A 143 6.79 -11.08 -6.00
CA LEU A 143 6.00 -11.90 -5.08
C LEU A 143 5.30 -13.03 -5.84
N GLY A 144 5.48 -14.27 -5.40
CA GLY A 144 4.80 -15.42 -5.99
C GLY A 144 3.29 -15.42 -5.68
N ILE A 145 2.47 -15.76 -6.68
CA ILE A 145 1.03 -15.89 -6.49
C ILE A 145 0.66 -17.28 -5.99
N ARG A 146 -0.12 -17.35 -4.92
CA ARG A 146 -0.60 -18.58 -4.29
C ARG A 146 -2.06 -18.43 -3.85
N GLU A 147 -2.70 -19.57 -3.59
CA GLU A 147 -3.93 -19.59 -2.79
C GLU A 147 -3.66 -19.02 -1.39
N PRO A 148 -4.62 -18.30 -0.77
CA PRO A 148 -4.40 -17.60 0.49
C PRO A 148 -3.79 -18.45 1.61
N GLN A 149 -4.27 -19.68 1.82
CA GLN A 149 -3.75 -20.57 2.87
C GLN A 149 -2.27 -20.91 2.68
N HIS A 150 -1.79 -20.97 1.44
CA HIS A 150 -0.38 -21.22 1.13
C HIS A 150 0.44 -19.92 1.19
N ALA A 151 -0.15 -18.79 0.77
CA ALA A 151 0.51 -17.49 0.84
C ALA A 151 0.88 -17.11 2.29
N LEU A 152 -0.01 -17.41 3.24
CA LEU A 152 0.20 -17.13 4.67
C LEU A 152 1.35 -17.93 5.31
N THR A 153 1.80 -19.01 4.67
CA THR A 153 2.85 -19.90 5.21
C THR A 153 4.11 -19.95 4.34
N THR A 154 4.14 -19.20 3.23
CA THR A 154 5.26 -19.20 2.27
C THR A 154 5.84 -17.79 2.12
N GLY A 155 7.14 -17.64 2.39
CA GLY A 155 7.84 -16.37 2.21
C GLY A 155 7.82 -15.89 0.76
N TYR A 156 7.84 -14.57 0.56
CA TYR A 156 7.80 -13.90 -0.75
C TYR A 156 6.63 -14.34 -1.63
N THR A 157 5.47 -14.57 -1.02
CA THR A 157 4.23 -14.87 -1.75
C THR A 157 3.06 -14.00 -1.28
N THR A 158 2.04 -13.95 -2.12
CA THR A 158 0.77 -13.26 -1.85
C THR A 158 -0.39 -14.04 -2.49
N ALA A 159 -1.62 -13.63 -2.19
CA ALA A 159 -2.79 -13.94 -2.98
C ALA A 159 -3.44 -12.67 -3.53
N VAL A 160 -4.21 -12.80 -4.60
CA VAL A 160 -5.09 -11.75 -5.14
C VAL A 160 -6.52 -12.26 -5.05
N LEU A 161 -7.39 -11.48 -4.41
CA LEU A 161 -8.76 -11.87 -4.07
C LEU A 161 -9.77 -10.87 -4.65
N PRO A 162 -10.89 -11.36 -5.20
CA PRO A 162 -11.90 -10.49 -5.78
C PRO A 162 -12.74 -9.80 -4.69
N LEU A 163 -13.11 -8.55 -4.95
CA LEU A 163 -14.10 -7.80 -4.20
C LEU A 163 -15.48 -7.92 -4.85
N ALA A 164 -16.49 -8.18 -4.03
CA ALA A 164 -17.88 -8.10 -4.45
C ALA A 164 -18.29 -6.65 -4.67
N HIS A 165 -19.15 -6.43 -5.66
CA HIS A 165 -19.69 -5.12 -6.01
C HIS A 165 -21.11 -4.89 -5.47
N ASP A 166 -21.78 -5.94 -5.02
CA ASP A 166 -23.21 -5.93 -4.67
C ASP A 166 -23.44 -5.92 -3.14
N ALA A 167 -24.66 -6.30 -2.74
CA ALA A 167 -25.06 -6.39 -1.33
C ALA A 167 -24.28 -7.47 -0.55
N SER A 168 -23.57 -8.38 -1.22
CA SER A 168 -22.75 -9.40 -0.54
C SER A 168 -21.41 -8.86 -0.04
N ALA A 169 -20.99 -7.66 -0.45
CA ALA A 169 -19.69 -7.08 -0.12
C ALA A 169 -19.41 -6.94 1.37
N GLU A 170 -20.40 -6.55 2.17
CA GLU A 170 -20.26 -6.43 3.63
C GLU A 170 -20.03 -7.80 4.29
N LYS A 171 -20.79 -8.81 3.86
CA LYS A 171 -20.60 -10.19 4.34
C LYS A 171 -19.26 -10.76 3.89
N GLN A 172 -18.84 -10.47 2.65
CA GLN A 172 -17.55 -10.89 2.12
C GLN A 172 -16.40 -10.26 2.90
N ALA A 173 -16.48 -8.95 3.20
CA ALA A 173 -15.50 -8.24 4.01
C ALA A 173 -15.38 -8.85 5.41
N ALA A 174 -16.50 -9.03 6.11
CA ALA A 174 -16.51 -9.70 7.42
C ALA A 174 -15.86 -11.09 7.37
N HIS A 175 -16.20 -11.88 6.35
CA HIS A 175 -15.60 -13.19 6.15
C HIS A 175 -14.08 -13.14 5.91
N TYR A 176 -13.59 -12.20 5.09
CA TYR A 176 -12.16 -12.02 4.87
C TYR A 176 -11.42 -11.61 6.15
N LEU A 177 -11.98 -10.67 6.92
CA LEU A 177 -11.37 -10.24 8.18
C LEU A 177 -11.41 -11.33 9.26
N ASP A 178 -12.45 -12.17 9.31
CA ASP A 178 -12.53 -13.33 10.20
C ASP A 178 -11.48 -14.40 9.86
N THR A 179 -11.34 -14.67 8.55
CA THR A 179 -10.51 -15.75 8.03
C THR A 179 -9.03 -15.39 8.12
N TYR A 180 -8.64 -14.22 7.61
CA TYR A 180 -7.23 -13.86 7.43
C TYR A 180 -6.69 -12.89 8.49
N LYS A 181 -7.57 -12.36 9.35
CA LYS A 181 -7.24 -11.57 10.56
C LYS A 181 -6.15 -10.52 10.31
N PRO A 182 -6.38 -9.55 9.40
CA PRO A 182 -5.38 -8.56 9.07
C PRO A 182 -5.03 -7.70 10.28
N ALA A 183 -3.76 -7.32 10.31
CA ALA A 183 -3.18 -6.39 11.26
C ALA A 183 -3.36 -4.92 10.84
N MET A 184 -3.58 -4.69 9.55
CA MET A 184 -3.74 -3.38 8.92
C MET A 184 -4.42 -3.55 7.55
N VAL A 185 -5.15 -2.52 7.10
CA VAL A 185 -5.74 -2.44 5.76
C VAL A 185 -5.24 -1.17 5.07
N ILE A 186 -4.76 -1.26 3.83
CA ILE A 186 -4.18 -0.13 3.10
C ILE A 186 -4.85 0.03 1.74
N SER A 187 -5.15 1.27 1.34
CA SER A 187 -5.65 1.60 0.01
C SER A 187 -4.57 2.24 -0.88
N ILE A 188 -4.52 1.82 -2.14
CA ILE A 188 -3.65 2.41 -3.16
C ILE A 188 -4.50 2.58 -4.42
N GLU A 189 -4.88 3.82 -4.74
CA GLU A 189 -5.75 4.15 -5.88
C GLU A 189 -7.01 3.26 -5.91
N LYS A 190 -7.86 3.44 -4.89
CA LYS A 190 -9.15 2.76 -4.83
C LYS A 190 -10.27 3.78 -4.66
N LEU A 191 -11.23 3.74 -5.57
CA LEU A 191 -12.39 4.63 -5.52
C LEU A 191 -13.29 4.24 -4.35
N GLY A 192 -13.53 5.18 -3.45
CA GLY A 192 -14.49 5.08 -2.35
C GLY A 192 -15.76 5.90 -2.63
N PRO A 193 -16.89 5.59 -1.97
CA PRO A 193 -18.12 6.35 -2.10
C PRO A 193 -18.05 7.70 -1.38
N ASN A 194 -18.85 8.65 -1.85
CA ASN A 194 -19.16 9.88 -1.12
C ASN A 194 -20.17 9.59 0.02
N PRO A 195 -20.57 10.60 0.84
CA PRO A 195 -21.54 10.41 1.92
C PRO A 195 -22.93 9.90 1.49
N GLN A 196 -23.27 9.95 0.19
CA GLN A 196 -24.50 9.40 -0.37
C GLN A 196 -24.33 7.93 -0.83
N GLY A 197 -23.16 7.33 -0.63
CA GLY A 197 -22.89 5.95 -1.03
C GLY A 197 -22.48 5.80 -2.50
N ILE A 198 -22.21 6.90 -3.21
CA ILE A 198 -21.91 6.88 -4.65
C ILE A 198 -20.43 7.19 -4.89
N ALA A 199 -19.71 6.24 -5.50
CA ALA A 199 -18.35 6.46 -5.96
C ALA A 199 -18.36 7.21 -7.30
N HIS A 200 -17.41 8.14 -7.46
CA HIS A 200 -17.29 8.97 -8.66
C HIS A 200 -15.87 8.93 -9.21
N THR A 201 -15.74 9.08 -10.52
CA THR A 201 -14.47 9.39 -11.17
C THR A 201 -14.01 10.81 -10.81
N SER A 202 -12.76 11.14 -11.13
CA SER A 202 -12.19 12.48 -10.90
C SER A 202 -12.93 13.61 -11.65
N THR A 203 -13.74 13.29 -12.66
CA THR A 203 -14.60 14.24 -13.38
C THR A 203 -15.99 14.40 -12.77
N GLY A 204 -16.30 13.69 -11.69
CA GLY A 204 -17.61 13.72 -11.03
C GLY A 204 -18.67 12.82 -11.69
N THR A 205 -18.25 11.85 -12.52
CA THR A 205 -19.16 10.87 -13.13
C THR A 205 -19.30 9.66 -12.21
N PRO A 206 -20.52 9.15 -11.93
CA PRO A 206 -20.67 7.92 -11.16
C PRO A 206 -19.89 6.75 -11.78
N THR A 207 -19.26 5.94 -10.94
CA THR A 207 -18.52 4.75 -11.40
C THR A 207 -19.47 3.67 -11.92
N ALA A 208 -18.92 2.69 -12.63
CA ALA A 208 -19.66 1.50 -13.02
C ALA A 208 -20.27 0.78 -11.79
N GLY A 209 -21.44 0.18 -11.99
CA GLY A 209 -22.19 -0.50 -10.92
C GLY A 209 -21.53 -1.79 -10.44
N ASP A 210 -20.56 -2.31 -11.18
CA ASP A 210 -19.77 -3.51 -10.87
C ASP A 210 -18.42 -3.19 -10.19
N ARG A 211 -18.21 -1.93 -9.75
CA ARG A 211 -17.06 -1.55 -8.93
C ARG A 211 -17.02 -2.36 -7.64
N GLY A 212 -15.88 -2.98 -7.37
CA GLY A 212 -15.64 -3.73 -6.13
C GLY A 212 -15.67 -2.78 -4.92
N ARG A 213 -16.51 -3.12 -3.93
CA ARG A 213 -16.77 -2.29 -2.76
C ARG A 213 -15.70 -2.49 -1.68
N ALA A 214 -14.50 -1.97 -1.94
CA ALA A 214 -13.38 -2.05 -1.00
C ALA A 214 -13.67 -1.36 0.33
N GLU A 215 -14.51 -0.31 0.35
CA GLU A 215 -14.90 0.41 1.55
C GLU A 215 -15.44 -0.52 2.65
N CYS A 216 -16.10 -1.63 2.29
CA CYS A 216 -16.58 -2.61 3.24
C CYS A 216 -15.46 -3.27 4.06
N LEU A 217 -14.25 -3.41 3.50
CA LEU A 217 -13.07 -3.88 4.26
C LEU A 217 -12.61 -2.85 5.29
N PHE A 218 -12.65 -1.56 4.95
CA PHE A 218 -12.22 -0.48 5.82
C PHE A 218 -13.22 -0.22 6.95
N ASP A 219 -14.52 -0.23 6.65
CA ASP A 219 -15.58 -0.08 7.64
C ASP A 219 -15.52 -1.22 8.67
N GLU A 220 -15.35 -2.45 8.18
CA GLU A 220 -15.25 -3.63 9.05
C GLU A 220 -13.93 -3.64 9.85
N ALA A 221 -12.82 -3.19 9.26
CA ALA A 221 -11.56 -3.00 9.96
C ALA A 221 -11.70 -1.96 11.09
N ALA A 222 -12.32 -0.82 10.81
CA ALA A 222 -12.57 0.24 11.78
C ALA A 222 -13.44 -0.26 12.94
N ARG A 223 -14.52 -1.01 12.65
CA ARG A 223 -15.38 -1.65 13.67
C ARG A 223 -14.61 -2.58 14.61
N ARG A 224 -13.53 -3.20 14.11
CA ARG A 224 -12.65 -4.12 14.86
C ARG A 224 -11.44 -3.44 15.49
N GLY A 225 -11.26 -2.12 15.32
CA GLY A 225 -10.08 -1.39 15.78
C GLY A 225 -8.80 -1.75 15.05
N ILE A 226 -8.90 -2.24 13.80
CA ILE A 226 -7.75 -2.51 12.93
C ILE A 226 -7.37 -1.20 12.22
N PRO A 227 -6.10 -0.75 12.30
CA PRO A 227 -5.67 0.50 11.68
C PRO A 227 -5.71 0.41 10.16
N SER A 228 -5.92 1.56 9.53
CA SER A 228 -5.90 1.69 8.07
C SER A 228 -5.04 2.85 7.58
N LEU A 229 -4.60 2.75 6.32
CA LEU A 229 -3.87 3.77 5.59
C LEU A 229 -4.49 4.01 4.21
#